data_AF-A0A968FXU5-F1
#
_entry.id   AF-A0A968FXU5-F1
#
_cell.length_a   1.000
_cell.length_b   1.000
_cell.length_c   1.000
_cell.angle_alpha   90.00
_cell.angle_beta   90.00
_cell.angle_gamma   90.00
#
_symmetry.space_group_name_H-M   'P 1'
#
loop_
_entity.id
_entity.type
_entity.pdbx_description
1 polymer ?
#
loop_
_entity_poly.entity_id
_entity_poly.type
_entity_poly.pdbx_seq_one_letter_code
_entity_poly.pdbx_strand_id
1 'polypeptide(L)' 'GIVPGGGVAFLRCLKALDKIEGDHDYMQGVKIIRRALEEPIRQIAANAGEEGTVIVEKV' A
#
# COMPACT_ATOMS: atom_id res chain seq x y z
N GLY A 1 -19.64 8.18 3.66
CA GLY A 1 -18.42 8.74 4.30
C GLY A 1 -17.43 9.12 3.23
N ILE A 2 -16.55 10.08 3.49
CA ILE A 2 -15.53 10.57 2.54
C ILE A 2 -14.17 10.02 2.97
N VAL A 3 -13.38 9.55 2.00
CA VAL A 3 -12.02 9.05 2.22
C VAL A 3 -11.03 9.81 1.33
N PRO A 4 -9.77 9.96 1.78
CA PRO A 4 -8.73 10.58 0.95
C PRO A 4 -8.45 9.74 -0.30
N GLY A 5 -8.40 10.39 -1.46
CA GLY A 5 -8.12 9.76 -2.75
C GLY A 5 -6.62 9.51 -3.00
N GLY A 6 -6.26 9.30 -4.28
CA GLY A 6 -4.84 9.25 -4.71
C GLY A 6 -4.03 8.07 -4.17
N GLY A 7 -4.69 6.98 -3.75
CA GLY A 7 -4.03 5.83 -3.14
C GLY A 7 -3.70 5.98 -1.64
N VAL A 8 -3.90 7.15 -1.04
CA VAL A 8 -3.64 7.41 0.40
C VAL A 8 -4.52 6.54 1.30
N ALA A 9 -5.77 6.28 0.91
CA ALA A 9 -6.64 5.38 1.67
C ALA A 9 -6.05 3.96 1.76
N PHE A 10 -5.44 3.44 0.70
CA PHE A 10 -4.84 2.11 0.69
C PHE A 10 -3.59 2.02 1.57
N LEU A 11 -2.73 3.04 1.53
CA LEU A 11 -1.58 3.17 2.43
C LEU A 11 -1.99 3.16 3.91
N ARG A 12 -3.07 3.87 4.24
CA ARG A 12 -3.60 3.87 5.62
C ARG A 12 -4.10 2.51 6.08
N CYS A 13 -4.61 1.69 5.17
CA CYS A 13 -5.04 0.32 5.47
C CYS A 13 -3.87 -0.61 5.83
N LEU A 14 -2.63 -0.29 5.43
CA LEU A 14 -1.46 -1.12 5.75
C LEU A 14 -1.25 -1.30 7.26
N LYS A 15 -1.57 -0.27 8.06
CA LYS A 15 -1.50 -0.35 9.53
C LYS A 15 -2.43 -1.40 10.13
N ALA A 16 -3.51 -1.76 9.43
CA ALA A 16 -4.39 -2.85 9.85
C ALA A 16 -3.77 -4.22 9.52
N LEU A 17 -3.03 -4.33 8.42
CA LEU A 17 -2.30 -5.54 8.04
C LEU A 17 -1.14 -5.86 8.99
N ASP A 18 -0.58 -4.85 9.68
CA ASP A 18 0.47 -5.05 10.70
C ASP A 18 -0.05 -5.80 11.94
N LYS A 19 -1.37 -5.80 12.18
CA LYS A 19 -2.00 -6.48 13.32
C LYS A 19 -2.39 -7.93 13.02
N ILE A 20 -2.17 -8.38 11.79
CA ILE A 20 -2.52 -9.72 11.36
C ILE A 20 -1.37 -10.65 11.73
N GLU A 21 -1.68 -11.68 12.51
CA GLU A 21 -0.77 -12.76 12.87
C GLU A 21 -1.28 -14.07 12.28
N GLY A 22 -0.36 -14.94 11.88
CA GLY A 22 -0.67 -16.26 11.34
C GLY A 22 0.59 -17.06 11.05
N ASP A 23 0.41 -18.24 10.46
CA ASP A 23 1.52 -19.08 10.03
C ASP A 23 2.31 -18.47 8.86
N HIS A 24 3.41 -19.12 8.49
CA HIS A 24 4.32 -18.61 7.46
C HIS A 24 3.61 -18.36 6.12
N ASP A 25 2.79 -19.32 5.67
CA ASP A 25 2.09 -19.26 4.39
C ASP A 25 1.02 -18.15 4.39
N TYR A 26 0.31 -18.00 5.51
CA TYR A 26 -0.64 -16.93 5.69
C TYR A 26 0.01 -15.55 5.66
N MET A 27 1.15 -15.38 6.36
CA MET A 27 1.91 -14.13 6.33
C MET A 27 2.48 -13.82 4.93
N GLN A 28 2.76 -14.84 4.11
CA GLN A 28 3.10 -14.68 2.69
C GLN A 28 1.95 -14.00 1.93
N GLY A 29 0.71 -14.45 2.16
CA GLY A 29 -0.50 -13.85 1.60
C GLY A 29 -0.68 -12.40 2.03
N VAL A 30 -0.46 -12.10 3.32
CA VAL A 30 -0.52 -10.72 3.84
C VAL A 30 0.50 -9.81 3.15
N LYS A 31 1.71 -10.30 2.85
CA LYS A 31 2.73 -9.53 2.10
C LYS A 31 2.31 -9.25 0.65
N ILE A 32 1.67 -10.21 -0.02
CA ILE A 32 1.14 -10.02 -1.38
C ILE A 32 0.09 -8.91 -1.39
N ILE A 33 -0.86 -8.95 -0.44
CA ILE A 33 -1.89 -7.91 -0.32
C ILE A 33 -1.26 -6.56 0.01
N ARG A 34 -0.30 -6.51 0.94
CA ARG A 34 0.43 -5.27 1.27
C ARG A 34 1.04 -4.63 0.02
N ARG A 35 1.72 -5.42 -0.82
CA ARG A 35 2.29 -4.94 -2.09
C ARG A 35 1.21 -4.45 -3.05
N ALA A 36 0.12 -5.20 -3.22
CA ALA A 36 -0.97 -4.83 -4.13
C ALA A 36 -1.63 -3.50 -3.75
N LEU A 37 -1.70 -3.18 -2.45
CA LEU A 37 -2.28 -1.93 -1.96
C LEU A 37 -1.37 -0.70 -2.20
N GLU A 38 -0.06 -0.89 -2.40
CA GLU A 38 0.89 0.18 -2.71
C GLU A 38 0.95 0.50 -4.22
N GLU A 39 0.58 -0.44 -5.09
CA GLU A 39 0.65 -0.25 -6.54
C GLU A 39 -0.16 0.96 -7.07
N PRO A 40 -1.36 1.29 -6.56
CA PRO A 40 -2.13 2.44 -7.06
C PRO A 40 -1.38 3.77 -6.95
N ILE A 41 -0.69 4.02 -5.83
CA ILE A 41 0.07 5.27 -5.65
C ILE A 41 1.37 5.24 -6.46
N ARG A 42 2.01 4.07 -6.61
CA ARG A 42 3.18 3.90 -7.50
C ARG A 42 2.82 4.20 -8.95
N GLN A 43 1.66 3.75 -9.41
CA GLN A 43 1.18 4.03 -10.76
C GLN A 43 0.91 5.52 -10.95
N ILE A 44 0.33 6.20 -9.96
CA ILE A 44 0.10 7.66 -10.00
C ILE A 44 1.44 8.41 -10.04
N ALA A 45 2.41 8.02 -9.21
CA ALA A 45 3.75 8.61 -9.21
C ALA A 45 4.46 8.40 -10.56
N ALA A 46 4.40 7.19 -11.13
CA ALA A 46 4.95 6.90 -12.44
C ALA A 46 4.33 7.75 -13.55
N ASN A 47 3.00 7.96 -13.50
CA ASN A 47 2.31 8.85 -14.44
C ASN A 47 2.73 10.33 -14.27
N ALA A 48 3.19 10.72 -13.08
CA ALA A 48 3.72 12.05 -12.79
C ALA A 48 5.22 12.19 -13.13
N GLY A 49 5.89 11.12 -13.57
CA GLY A 49 7.33 11.10 -13.84
C GLY A 49 8.21 11.00 -12.58
N GLU A 50 7.61 10.66 -11.43
CA GLU A 50 8.28 10.51 -10.14
C GLU A 50 8.54 9.03 -9.83
N GLU A 51 9.55 8.75 -9.00
CA GLU A 51 9.79 7.38 -8.51
C GLU A 51 8.73 6.97 -7.47
N GLY A 52 7.88 6.00 -7.84
CA GLY A 52 6.82 5.50 -6.97
C GLY A 52 7.30 5.01 -5.60
N THR A 53 8.50 4.46 -5.50
CA THR A 53 9.08 4.00 -4.22
C THR A 53 9.31 5.16 -3.25
N VAL A 54 9.84 6.28 -3.75
CA VAL A 54 10.12 7.49 -2.95
C VAL A 54 8.83 8.18 -2.52
N ILE A 55 7.80 8.16 -3.39
CA ILE A 55 6.49 8.74 -3.08
C ILE A 55 5.73 7.91 -2.05
N VAL A 56 5.75 6.58 -2.16
CA VAL A 56 5.13 5.67 -1.18
C VAL A 56 5.72 5.88 0.21
N GLU A 57 7.04 6.06 0.31
CA GLU A 57 7.74 6.25 1.59
C GLU A 57 7.48 7.63 2.23
N LYS A 58 7.17 8.64 1.41
CA LYS A 58 6.90 10.01 1.88
C LYS A 58 5.49 10.24 2.45
N VAL A 59 4.55 9.33 2.21
CA VAL A 59 3.11 9.48 2.54
C VAL A 59 2.75 8.70 3.80
#